data_AF-A0A967MBC7-F1
#
_entry.id   AF-A0A967MBC7-F1
#
_cell.length_a   1.000
_cell.length_b   1.000
_cell.length_c   1.000
_cell.angle_alpha   90.00
_cell.angle_beta   90.00
_cell.angle_gamma   90.00
#
_symmetry.space_group_name_H-M   'P 1'
#
loop_
_entity.id
_entity.type
_entity.pdbx_description
1 polymer ?
#
loop_
_entity_poly.entity_id
_entity_poly.type
_entity_poly.pdbx_seq_one_letter_code
_entity_poly.pdbx_strand_id
1 'polypeptide(L)' 'VKDKATRRGRNPQTGEEIEISSRRILTFKPSQVLKAAINDSEG' A
#
# COMPACT_ATOMS: atom_id res chain seq x y z
N VAL A 1 0.86 -8.34 -8.52
CA VAL A 1 -0.51 -7.80 -8.39
C VAL A 1 -1.15 -8.34 -7.12
N LYS A 2 -1.99 -7.58 -6.41
CA LYS A 2 -2.64 -8.04 -5.16
C LYS A 2 -4.11 -7.62 -5.16
N ASP A 3 -4.97 -8.51 -4.71
CA ASP A 3 -6.39 -8.21 -4.52
C ASP A 3 -6.65 -7.75 -3.08
N LYS A 4 -7.53 -6.75 -2.94
CA LYS A 4 -7.99 -6.22 -1.65
C LYS A 4 -9.46 -6.55 -1.50
N ALA A 5 -9.82 -7.14 -0.36
CA ALA A 5 -11.20 -7.43 -0.01
C ALA A 5 -11.97 -6.15 0.37
N THR A 6 -13.30 -6.23 0.25
CA THR A 6 -14.21 -5.21 0.77
C THR A 6 -14.03 -5.07 2.28
N ARG A 7 -14.03 -3.83 2.78
CA ARG A 7 -13.90 -3.55 4.22
C ARG A 7 -14.54 -2.23 4.59
N ARG A 8 -14.92 -2.10 5.86
CA ARG A 8 -15.32 -0.82 6.44
C ARG A 8 -14.06 0.00 6.77
N GLY A 9 -14.08 1.26 6.37
CA GLY A 9 -13.07 2.28 6.68
C GLY A 9 -13.74 3.51 7.28
N ARG A 10 -12.97 4.59 7.44
CA ARG A 10 -13.49 5.88 7.88
C ARG A 10 -12.94 7.01 7.02
N ASN A 11 -13.72 8.06 6.84
CA ASN A 11 -13.24 9.31 6.27
C ASN A 11 -12.18 9.90 7.24
N PRO A 12 -10.91 10.10 6.81
CA PRO A 12 -9.88 10.63 7.69
C PRO A 12 -10.17 12.02 8.27
N GLN A 13 -11.02 12.81 7.61
CA GLN A 13 -11.35 14.17 8.03
C GLN A 13 -12.53 14.22 9.02
N THR A 14 -13.57 13.41 8.82
CA THR A 14 -14.82 13.47 9.61
C THR A 14 -15.00 12.29 10.56
N GLY A 15 -14.29 11.18 10.33
CA GLY A 15 -14.44 9.94 11.10
C GLY A 15 -15.67 9.11 10.73
N GLU A 16 -16.51 9.59 9.81
CA GLU A 16 -17.69 8.87 9.33
C GLU A 16 -17.32 7.55 8.67
N GLU A 17 -18.18 6.54 8.86
CA GLU A 17 -17.95 5.20 8.34
C GLU A 17 -18.18 5.14 6.82
N ILE A 18 -17.24 4.54 6.10
CA ILE A 18 -17.31 4.36 4.64
C ILE A 18 -17.02 2.91 4.25
N GLU A 19 -17.69 2.41 3.22
CA GLU A 19 -17.35 1.11 2.63
C GLU A 19 -16.28 1.27 1.55
N ILE A 20 -15.21 0.48 1.64
CA ILE A 20 -14.16 0.41 0.64
C ILE A 20 -14.36 -0.88 -0.14
N SER A 21 -14.74 -0.75 -1.41
CA SER A 21 -15.00 -1.88 -2.30
C SER A 21 -13.76 -2.72 -2.57
N SER A 22 -14.01 -4.01 -2.84
CA SER A 22 -12.96 -4.91 -3.31
C SER A 22 -12.37 -4.42 -4.64
N ARG A 23 -11.05 -4.52 -4.77
CA ARG A 23 -10.33 -4.03 -5.95
C ARG A 23 -8.98 -4.71 -6.11
N ARG A 24 -8.49 -4.69 -7.34
CA ARG A 24 -7.13 -5.12 -7.68
C ARG A 24 -6.18 -3.94 -7.61
N ILE A 25 -5.04 -4.11 -6.96
CA ILE A 25 -3.99 -3.09 -6.87
C ILE A 25 -2.68 -3.57 -7.46
N LEU A 26 -1.92 -2.62 -7.97
CA LEU A 26 -0.51 -2.82 -8.29
C LEU A 26 0.31 -2.68 -7.01
N THR A 27 1.34 -3.50 -6.89
CA THR A 27 2.29 -3.43 -5.78
C THR A 27 3.66 -3.61 -6.36
N PHE A 28 4.54 -2.66 -6.09
CA PHE A 28 5.94 -2.76 -6.43
C PHE A 28 6.68 -3.52 -5.33
N LYS A 29 7.49 -4.50 -5.72
CA LYS A 29 8.43 -5.18 -4.84
C LYS A 29 9.83 -4.87 -5.38
N PRO A 30 10.60 -3.97 -4.74
CA PRO A 30 11.94 -3.67 -5.22
C PRO A 30 12.82 -4.92 -5.13
N SER A 31 13.70 -5.10 -6.12
CA SER A 31 14.69 -6.16 -6.13
C SER A 31 15.68 -5.97 -4.98
N GLN A 32 16.39 -7.03 -4.58
CA GLN A 32 17.41 -6.92 -3.55
C GLN A 32 18.52 -5.94 -3.95
N VAL A 33 18.93 -5.97 -5.23
CA VAL A 33 19.91 -5.03 -5.79
C VAL A 33 19.45 -3.57 -5.65
N LEU A 34 18.20 -3.27 -6.00
CA LEU A 34 17.67 -1.91 -5.91
C LEU A 34 17.54 -1.44 -4.45
N LYS A 35 17.13 -2.34 -3.54
CA LYS A 35 17.07 -2.02 -2.11
C LYS A 35 18.45 -1.71 -1.55
N ALA A 36 19.45 -2.53 -1.84
CA ALA A 36 20.83 -2.32 -1.40
C ALA A 36 21.37 -0.97 -1.92
N ALA A 37 21.24 -0.71 -3.23
CA ALA A 37 21.72 0.53 -3.82
C ALA A 37 21.11 1.81 -3.22
N ILE A 38 19.85 1.77 -2.78
CA ILE A 38 19.17 2.92 -2.16
C ILE A 38 19.45 3.01 -0.65
N ASN A 39 19.55 1.88 0.04
CA ASN A 39 19.71 1.86 1.49
C ASN A 39 21.17 1.94 1.95
N ASP A 40 22.13 1.53 1.11
CA ASP A 40 23.57 1.54 1.40
C ASP A 40 24.23 2.89 1.07
N SER A 41 23.46 3.93 0.69
CA SER A 41 23.99 5.28 0.44
C SER A 41 24.27 6.10 1.70
N GLU A 42 24.25 5.48 2.88
CA GLU A 42 24.60 6.08 4.17
C GLU A 42 25.50 5.10 4.94
N GLY A 43 26.80 5.26 4.74
CA GLY A 43 27.90 4.67 5.49
C GLY A 43 29.09 5.61 5.45
#